data_AF-A0A6P1FD49-F1
#
_entry.id   AF-A0A6P1FD49-F1
#
_cell.length_a   1.000
_cell.length_b   1.000
_cell.length_c   1.000
_cell.angle_alpha   90.00
_cell.angle_beta   90.00
_cell.angle_gamma   90.00
#
_symmetry.space_group_name_H-M   'P 1'
#
loop_
_entity.id
_entity.type
_entity.pdbx_description
1 polymer ?
#
loop_
_entity_poly.entity_id
_entity_poly.type
_entity_poly.pdbx_seq_one_letter_code
_entity_poly.pdbx_strand_id
1 'polypeptide(L)'
;MLEFFSVDSSKAHGPRRDVLFLNECNNVTYEVYTQLETRTRKLVVLDYNPTSEFWVHTEVEPHNPHDFLKLTYRDNEALEPAIVRSVESRMHDANYWRVYGLGEIGLPEGVIYENWEPVEAVPEGAQLFRHTLDFGFTNDPSALVDLYRYEGGFLLDEQLYLTDQKNKALANAIRTAGGLTPAAQDGAYIGRTHTLTIADSSEPKSIAEIRDYGVLDEPPHRDPAGVQPPA
;
A
#
# COMPACT_ATOMS: atom_id res chain seq x y z
N MET A 1 -2.13 34.74 28.54
CA MET A 1 -1.66 35.21 27.23
C MET A 1 -2.01 34.13 26.23
N LEU A 2 -2.69 34.50 25.14
CA LEU A 2 -3.06 33.61 24.05
C LEU A 2 -2.29 34.08 22.81
N GLU A 3 -1.66 33.17 22.09
CA GLU A 3 -0.80 33.46 20.94
C GLU A 3 -1.18 32.54 19.77
N PHE A 4 -1.14 33.08 18.57
CA PHE A 4 -1.41 32.36 17.32
C PHE A 4 -0.19 32.48 16.42
N PHE A 5 0.24 31.35 15.84
CA PHE A 5 1.29 31.33 14.84
C PHE A 5 1.05 30.18 13.86
N SER A 6 1.43 30.37 12.59
CA SER A 6 1.46 29.30 11.60
C SER A 6 2.77 28.53 11.71
N VAL A 7 2.75 27.26 11.35
CA VAL A 7 3.96 26.45 11.24
C VAL A 7 4.26 26.17 9.77
N ASP A 8 4.74 27.21 9.09
CA ASP A 8 5.12 27.12 7.66
C ASP A 8 6.55 26.59 7.45
N SER A 9 7.29 26.32 8.54
CA SER A 9 8.69 25.87 8.48
C SER A 9 8.94 24.66 9.39
N SER A 10 9.94 23.84 9.04
CA SER A 10 10.34 22.64 9.77
C SER A 10 10.90 22.89 11.19
N LYS A 11 10.90 24.14 11.66
CA LYS A 11 11.37 24.51 13.00
C LYS A 11 10.33 25.37 13.71
N ALA A 12 9.84 24.87 14.83
CA ALA A 12 8.95 25.58 15.72
C ALA A 12 9.65 25.83 17.06
N HIS A 13 10.29 26.99 17.19
CA HIS A 13 10.93 27.44 18.43
C HIS A 13 10.15 28.58 19.07
N GLY A 14 8.92 28.28 19.51
CA GLY A 14 8.11 29.20 20.30
C GLY A 14 8.46 29.20 21.80
N PRO A 15 8.03 30.21 22.57
CA PRO A 15 8.18 30.25 24.03
C PRO A 15 7.48 29.06 24.71
N ARG A 16 7.89 28.72 25.93
CA ARG A 16 7.20 27.71 26.76
C ARG A 16 5.75 28.11 26.99
N ARG A 17 4.85 27.12 27.00
CA ARG A 17 3.41 27.33 27.17
C ARG A 17 2.78 26.31 28.11
N ASP A 18 1.61 26.67 28.63
CA ASP A 18 0.83 25.77 29.48
C ASP A 18 -0.02 24.81 28.64
N VAL A 19 -0.67 25.32 27.61
CA VAL A 19 -1.60 24.57 26.74
C VAL A 19 -1.19 24.81 25.29
N LEU A 20 -1.26 23.75 24.49
CA LEU A 20 -1.03 23.75 23.06
C LEU A 20 -2.29 23.23 22.35
N PHE A 21 -2.76 23.97 21.35
CA PHE A 21 -3.83 23.54 20.44
C PHE A 21 -3.27 23.54 19.02
N LEU A 22 -3.32 22.38 18.35
CA LEU A 22 -2.98 22.25 16.93
C LEU A 22 -4.26 22.01 16.15
N ASN A 23 -4.65 23.01 15.37
CA ASN A 23 -5.71 22.89 14.38
C ASN A 23 -5.18 22.20 13.12
N GLU A 24 -5.96 21.31 12.53
CA GLU A 24 -5.58 20.52 11.35
C GLU A 24 -4.18 19.91 11.48
N CYS A 25 -3.92 19.22 12.60
CA CYS A 25 -2.59 18.73 12.93
C CYS A 25 -2.06 17.68 11.94
N ASN A 26 -2.92 17.09 11.10
CA ASN A 26 -2.53 16.26 9.96
C ASN A 26 -1.67 17.01 8.94
N ASN A 27 -1.75 18.35 8.89
CA ASN A 27 -0.91 19.21 8.05
C ASN A 27 0.42 19.61 8.73
N VAL A 28 0.67 19.15 9.96
CA VAL A 28 1.88 19.45 10.73
C VAL A 28 2.75 18.21 10.79
N THR A 29 4.07 18.34 10.59
CA THR A 29 4.97 17.18 10.69
C THR A 29 5.19 16.74 12.14
N TYR A 30 5.47 15.45 12.34
CA TYR A 30 5.77 14.91 13.66
C TYR A 30 6.97 15.61 14.34
N GLU A 31 8.00 15.95 13.56
CA GLU A 31 9.18 16.72 14.02
C GLU A 31 8.77 18.07 14.61
N VAL A 32 7.85 18.78 13.96
CA VAL A 32 7.35 20.06 14.47
C VAL A 32 6.50 19.85 15.73
N TYR A 33 5.61 18.86 15.73
CA TYR A 33 4.78 18.52 16.88
C TYR A 33 5.64 18.26 18.12
N THR A 34 6.67 17.41 18.03
CA THR A 34 7.55 17.10 19.16
C THR A 34 8.32 18.33 19.67
N GLN A 35 8.75 19.24 18.79
CA GLN A 35 9.36 20.52 19.20
C GLN A 35 8.40 21.43 19.98
N LEU A 36 7.10 21.33 19.71
CA LEU A 36 6.06 22.10 20.39
C LEU A 36 5.61 21.42 21.68
N GLU A 37 5.37 20.11 21.65
CA GLU A 37 4.97 19.25 22.77
C GLU A 37 5.98 19.36 23.91
N THR A 38 7.27 19.22 23.64
CA THR A 38 8.36 19.32 24.64
C THR A 38 8.43 20.67 25.37
N ARG A 39 7.79 21.72 24.81
CA ARG A 39 7.68 23.06 25.40
C ARG A 39 6.31 23.33 26.04
N THR A 40 5.46 22.32 26.16
CA THR A 40 4.09 22.39 26.68
C THR A 40 4.01 21.70 28.03
N ARG A 41 3.33 22.31 29.00
CA ARG A 41 3.37 21.85 30.40
C ARG A 41 2.14 21.05 30.86
N LYS A 42 0.94 21.40 30.41
CA LYS A 42 -0.31 20.90 31.00
C LYS A 42 -1.16 20.07 30.06
N LEU A 43 -1.42 20.58 28.84
CA LEU A 43 -2.38 19.98 27.92
C LEU A 43 -1.96 20.22 26.48
N VAL A 44 -2.07 19.18 25.67
CA VAL A 44 -2.00 19.26 24.22
C VAL A 44 -3.35 18.82 23.66
N VAL A 45 -3.93 19.64 22.79
CA VAL A 45 -5.17 19.35 22.08
C VAL A 45 -4.83 19.29 20.60
N LEU A 46 -5.14 18.16 19.98
CA LEU A 46 -4.91 17.90 18.56
C LEU A 46 -6.27 17.79 17.87
N ASP A 47 -6.49 18.62 16.86
CA ASP A 47 -7.69 18.64 16.05
C ASP A 47 -7.34 18.33 14.59
N TYR A 48 -8.08 17.43 13.96
CA TYR A 48 -7.82 16.96 12.60
C TYR A 48 -9.03 16.28 11.97
N ASN A 49 -9.07 16.32 10.63
CA ASN A 49 -9.87 15.39 9.84
C ASN A 49 -8.97 14.18 9.49
N PRO A 50 -9.38 12.93 9.76
CA PRO A 50 -8.51 11.77 9.58
C PRO A 50 -8.50 11.30 8.11
N THR A 51 -7.98 12.12 7.20
CA THR A 51 -7.96 11.85 5.75
C THR A 51 -7.18 10.60 5.38
N SER A 52 -6.15 10.29 6.15
CA SER A 52 -5.37 9.05 6.10
C SER A 52 -4.76 8.78 7.46
N GLU A 53 -4.16 7.61 7.64
CA GLU A 53 -3.26 7.37 8.76
C GLU A 53 -2.07 8.37 8.71
N PHE A 54 -1.61 8.81 9.88
CA PHE A 54 -0.48 9.73 10.06
C PHE A 54 0.04 9.63 11.51
N TRP A 55 1.06 10.41 11.86
CA TRP A 55 1.80 10.27 13.12
C TRP A 55 0.97 10.34 14.41
N VAL A 56 -0.24 10.92 14.42
CA VAL A 56 -1.11 10.82 15.61
C VAL A 56 -1.48 9.36 15.88
N HIS A 57 -1.89 8.65 14.83
CA HIS A 57 -2.31 7.26 14.90
C HIS A 57 -1.13 6.30 15.19
N THR A 58 0.05 6.61 14.65
CA THR A 58 1.21 5.69 14.75
C THR A 58 2.14 6.00 15.92
N GLU A 59 2.31 7.26 16.30
CA GLU A 59 3.28 7.69 17.32
C GLU A 59 2.62 8.17 18.61
N VAL A 60 1.44 8.79 18.54
CA VAL A 60 0.80 9.40 19.72
C VAL A 60 -0.16 8.43 20.40
N GLU A 61 -1.20 7.99 19.70
CA GLU A 61 -2.25 7.12 20.24
C GLU A 61 -1.70 5.83 20.90
N PRO A 62 -0.72 5.11 20.32
CA PRO A 62 -0.24 3.86 20.89
C PRO A 62 0.67 4.04 22.11
N HIS A 63 1.24 5.23 22.29
CA HIS A 63 2.36 5.46 23.22
C HIS A 63 2.06 6.47 24.33
N ASN A 64 0.99 7.25 24.20
CA ASN A 64 0.67 8.33 25.13
C ASN A 64 -0.73 8.12 25.73
N PRO A 65 -0.90 8.27 27.06
CA PRO A 65 -2.23 8.35 27.65
C PRO A 65 -2.98 9.55 27.08
N HIS A 66 -4.17 9.31 26.54
CA HIS A 66 -4.97 10.34 25.89
C HIS A 66 -6.46 10.07 26.07
N ASP A 67 -7.26 11.13 25.94
CA ASP A 67 -8.69 11.03 25.69
C ASP A 67 -8.93 11.24 24.18
N PHE A 68 -9.83 10.45 23.60
CA PHE A 68 -10.20 10.56 22.19
C PHE A 68 -11.67 10.93 22.05
N LEU A 69 -11.96 11.98 21.28
CA LEU A 69 -13.32 12.42 20.99
C LEU A 69 -13.53 12.46 19.48
N LYS A 70 -14.39 11.59 18.99
CA LYS A 70 -14.85 11.58 17.59
C LYS A 70 -16.13 12.37 17.48
N LEU A 71 -16.13 13.38 16.60
CA LEU A 71 -17.29 14.20 16.26
C LEU A 71 -17.60 14.06 14.77
N THR A 72 -18.88 14.17 14.43
CA THR A 72 -19.39 14.20 13.07
C THR A 72 -20.26 15.43 12.87
N TYR A 73 -20.65 15.70 11.62
CA TYR A 73 -21.60 16.77 11.32
C TYR A 73 -22.96 16.61 12.04
N ARG A 74 -23.29 15.40 12.51
CA ARG A 74 -24.54 15.10 13.22
C ARG A 74 -24.53 15.56 14.67
N ASP A 75 -23.35 15.76 15.25
CA ASP A 75 -23.17 16.18 16.64
C ASP A 75 -23.30 17.70 16.81
N ASN A 76 -23.35 18.45 15.70
CA ASN A 76 -23.50 19.90 15.70
C ASN A 76 -24.97 20.32 15.51
N GLU A 77 -25.66 20.57 16.62
CA GLU A 77 -27.06 21.03 16.63
C GLU A 77 -27.28 22.39 15.94
N ALA A 78 -26.23 23.19 15.79
CA ALA A 78 -26.27 24.51 15.16
C ALA A 78 -25.91 24.48 13.66
N LEU A 79 -25.70 23.29 13.08
CA LEU A 79 -25.24 23.16 11.70
C LEU A 79 -26.34 23.56 10.70
N GLU A 80 -26.01 24.45 9.77
CA GLU A 80 -26.97 24.89 8.76
C GLU A 80 -27.41 23.72 7.85
N PRO A 81 -28.71 23.59 7.50
CA PRO A 81 -29.19 22.53 6.63
C PRO A 81 -28.50 22.49 5.25
N ALA A 82 -27.97 23.61 4.78
CA ALA A 82 -27.20 23.67 3.53
C ALA A 82 -25.87 22.92 3.63
N ILE A 83 -25.20 22.97 4.79
CA ILE A 83 -23.95 22.25 5.03
C ILE A 83 -24.23 20.74 5.11
N VAL A 84 -25.28 20.34 5.82
CA VAL A 84 -25.72 18.93 5.88
C VAL A 84 -25.93 18.38 4.48
N ARG A 85 -26.70 19.08 3.63
CA ARG A 85 -26.91 18.67 2.23
C ARG A 85 -25.62 18.60 1.43
N SER A 86 -24.68 19.51 1.66
CA SER A 86 -23.37 19.50 0.98
C SER A 86 -22.56 18.25 1.34
N VAL A 87 -22.46 17.91 2.63
CA VAL A 87 -21.78 16.69 3.09
C VAL A 87 -22.45 15.45 2.51
N GLU A 88 -23.78 15.35 2.63
CA GLU A 88 -24.55 14.18 2.19
C GLU A 88 -24.58 14.02 0.66
N SER A 89 -24.45 15.10 -0.13
CA SER A 89 -24.38 15.03 -1.59
C SER A 89 -23.20 14.20 -2.12
N ARG A 90 -22.16 14.02 -1.29
CA ARG A 90 -20.92 13.29 -1.62
C ARG A 90 -20.87 11.88 -1.04
N MET A 91 -22.00 11.35 -0.54
CA MET A 91 -22.10 9.96 -0.05
C MET A 91 -21.68 8.90 -1.07
N HIS A 92 -21.69 9.23 -2.36
CA HIS A 92 -21.28 8.34 -3.44
C HIS A 92 -19.76 8.13 -3.50
N ASP A 93 -18.98 9.04 -2.91
CA ASP A 93 -17.53 8.89 -2.75
C ASP A 93 -17.27 8.22 -1.41
N ALA A 94 -16.87 6.94 -1.46
CA ALA A 94 -16.71 6.10 -0.28
C ALA A 94 -15.65 6.65 0.68
N ASN A 95 -14.51 7.13 0.16
CA ASN A 95 -13.44 7.66 0.99
C ASN A 95 -13.83 9.02 1.59
N TYR A 96 -14.45 9.90 0.80
CA TYR A 96 -14.99 11.15 1.31
C TYR A 96 -16.00 10.91 2.43
N TRP A 97 -16.95 10.00 2.22
CA TRP A 97 -18.00 9.70 3.20
C TRP A 97 -17.43 9.11 4.48
N ARG A 98 -16.45 8.22 4.37
CA ARG A 98 -15.71 7.64 5.50
C ARG A 98 -15.10 8.73 6.39
N VAL A 99 -14.39 9.68 5.79
CA VAL A 99 -13.71 10.75 6.55
C VAL A 99 -14.70 11.81 7.04
N TYR A 100 -15.41 12.48 6.13
CA TYR A 100 -16.19 13.68 6.46
C TYR A 100 -17.63 13.38 6.88
N GLY A 101 -18.17 12.24 6.47
CA GLY A 101 -19.52 11.80 6.86
C GLY A 101 -19.49 11.02 8.18
N LEU A 102 -18.55 10.08 8.31
CA LEU A 102 -18.49 9.15 9.44
C LEU A 102 -17.40 9.49 10.46
N GLY A 103 -16.45 10.38 10.18
CA GLY A 103 -15.33 10.68 11.07
C GLY A 103 -14.40 9.48 11.27
N GLU A 104 -14.22 8.66 10.24
CA GLU A 104 -13.35 7.48 10.24
C GLU A 104 -12.06 7.75 9.47
N ILE A 105 -10.99 7.02 9.80
CA ILE A 105 -9.71 7.14 9.10
C ILE A 105 -9.89 6.75 7.64
N GLY A 106 -9.58 7.69 6.75
CA GLY A 106 -9.63 7.50 5.30
C GLY A 106 -8.44 6.73 4.77
N LEU A 107 -8.45 6.51 3.46
CA LEU A 107 -7.36 5.86 2.75
C LEU A 107 -6.33 6.89 2.29
N PRO A 108 -5.03 6.56 2.34
CA PRO A 108 -3.99 7.39 1.74
C PRO A 108 -4.33 7.69 0.28
N GLU A 109 -4.10 8.94 -0.13
CA GLU A 109 -4.33 9.38 -1.51
C GLU A 109 -3.44 8.55 -2.46
N GLY A 110 -4.06 7.82 -3.39
CA GLY A 110 -3.35 6.99 -4.38
C GLY A 110 -3.24 5.49 -4.07
N VAL A 111 -3.87 4.98 -3.01
CA VAL A 111 -4.01 3.52 -2.83
C VAL A 111 -4.94 2.96 -3.91
N ILE A 112 -4.39 2.13 -4.80
CA ILE A 112 -5.13 1.52 -5.92
C ILE A 112 -5.88 0.24 -5.48
N TYR A 113 -5.36 -0.48 -4.49
CA TYR A 113 -5.94 -1.72 -3.98
C TYR A 113 -6.22 -1.62 -2.48
N GLU A 114 -7.50 -1.56 -2.12
CA GLU A 114 -7.98 -1.28 -0.76
C GLU A 114 -8.27 -2.54 0.07
N ASN A 115 -8.38 -3.71 -0.58
CA ASN A 115 -8.83 -4.97 0.02
C ASN A 115 -7.75 -6.06 -0.09
N TRP A 116 -6.61 -5.87 0.57
CA TRP A 116 -5.62 -6.92 0.71
C TRP A 116 -5.22 -7.04 2.19
N GLU A 117 -4.93 -8.26 2.61
CA GLU A 117 -4.52 -8.56 3.98
C GLU A 117 -3.19 -9.33 3.94
N PRO A 118 -2.20 -8.95 4.76
CA PRO A 118 -0.96 -9.71 4.85
C PRO A 118 -1.23 -11.08 5.47
N VAL A 119 -0.66 -12.12 4.87
CA VAL A 119 -0.64 -13.50 5.40
C VAL A 119 0.80 -13.92 5.65
N GLU A 120 1.06 -14.56 6.79
CA GLU A 120 2.44 -14.93 7.18
C GLU A 120 3.04 -16.03 6.29
N ALA A 121 2.19 -16.90 5.73
CA ALA A 121 2.60 -17.98 4.85
C ALA A 121 1.46 -18.37 3.91
N VAL A 122 1.82 -18.98 2.77
CA VAL A 122 0.85 -19.57 1.85
C VAL A 122 0.07 -20.70 2.57
N PRO A 123 -1.26 -20.60 2.71
CA PRO A 123 -2.07 -21.60 3.40
C PRO A 123 -2.03 -22.97 2.73
N GLU A 124 -2.18 -24.03 3.53
CA GLU A 124 -2.31 -25.39 3.01
C GLU A 124 -3.55 -25.50 2.11
N GLY A 125 -3.39 -26.05 0.92
CA GLY A 125 -4.46 -26.18 -0.07
C GLY A 125 -4.58 -25.00 -1.05
N ALA A 126 -3.81 -23.92 -0.87
CA ALA A 126 -3.64 -22.90 -1.90
C ALA A 126 -3.02 -23.51 -3.17
N GLN A 127 -3.58 -23.18 -4.32
CA GLN A 127 -3.15 -23.73 -5.60
C GLN A 127 -2.32 -22.70 -6.36
N LEU A 128 -1.03 -22.99 -6.58
CA LEU A 128 -0.19 -22.16 -7.43
C LEU A 128 -0.81 -22.06 -8.83
N PHE A 129 -1.16 -20.84 -9.23
CA PHE A 129 -1.83 -20.55 -10.49
C PHE A 129 -0.83 -20.12 -11.56
N ARG A 130 0.02 -19.12 -11.27
CA ARG A 130 1.03 -18.58 -12.19
C ARG A 130 2.22 -18.00 -11.44
N HIS A 131 3.34 -17.88 -12.14
CA HIS A 131 4.41 -16.95 -11.77
C HIS A 131 4.25 -15.66 -12.57
N THR A 132 4.55 -14.52 -11.97
CA THR A 132 4.56 -13.22 -12.64
C THR A 132 5.90 -12.55 -12.46
N LEU A 133 6.47 -12.04 -13.55
CA LEU A 133 7.76 -11.36 -13.58
C LEU A 133 7.58 -9.92 -14.07
N ASP A 134 8.05 -8.97 -13.30
CA ASP A 134 8.22 -7.58 -13.71
C ASP A 134 9.73 -7.29 -13.83
N PHE A 135 10.16 -6.84 -15.00
CA PHE A 135 11.56 -6.60 -15.28
C PHE A 135 12.01 -5.25 -14.71
N GLY A 136 13.07 -5.32 -13.91
CA GLY A 136 13.85 -4.16 -13.48
C GLY A 136 15.34 -4.50 -13.47
N PHE A 137 16.19 -3.48 -13.39
CA PHE A 137 17.64 -3.71 -13.35
C PHE A 137 18.37 -2.77 -12.39
N THR A 138 18.43 -1.47 -12.66
CA THR A 138 19.23 -0.52 -11.88
C THR A 138 18.42 0.25 -10.86
N ASN A 139 17.58 1.18 -11.32
CA ASN A 139 16.78 2.04 -10.44
C ASN A 139 15.57 1.28 -9.89
N ASP A 140 14.99 0.44 -10.73
CA ASP A 140 13.84 -0.40 -10.41
C ASP A 140 14.32 -1.86 -10.28
N PRO A 141 13.96 -2.59 -9.21
CA PRO A 141 14.29 -4.01 -9.06
C PRO A 141 13.45 -4.88 -9.99
N SER A 142 13.97 -6.05 -10.36
CA SER A 142 13.12 -7.11 -10.90
C SER A 142 12.26 -7.70 -9.77
N ALA A 143 11.01 -8.03 -10.07
CA ALA A 143 10.07 -8.64 -9.13
C ALA A 143 9.53 -9.98 -9.68
N LEU A 144 9.69 -11.06 -8.91
CA LEU A 144 9.08 -12.36 -9.20
C LEU A 144 8.07 -12.67 -8.09
N VAL A 145 6.82 -12.91 -8.48
CA VAL A 145 5.72 -13.18 -7.56
C VAL A 145 5.00 -14.46 -7.96
N ASP A 146 4.72 -15.31 -6.99
CA ASP A 146 3.87 -16.47 -7.13
C ASP A 146 2.42 -16.07 -6.86
N LEU A 147 1.54 -16.35 -7.82
CA LEU A 147 0.11 -16.09 -7.71
C LEU A 147 -0.60 -17.40 -7.40
N TYR A 148 -1.20 -17.49 -6.22
CA TYR A 148 -2.01 -18.64 -5.80
C TYR A 148 -3.50 -18.32 -5.90
N ARG A 149 -4.32 -19.35 -6.12
CA ARG A 149 -5.77 -19.32 -5.89
C ARG A 149 -6.09 -19.96 -4.56
N TYR A 150 -6.85 -19.26 -3.73
CA TYR A 150 -7.27 -19.74 -2.43
C TYR A 150 -8.63 -19.13 -2.06
N GLU A 151 -9.58 -19.97 -1.62
CA GLU A 151 -10.92 -19.55 -1.15
C GLU A 151 -11.67 -18.55 -2.04
N GLY A 152 -11.52 -18.65 -3.37
CA GLY A 152 -12.18 -17.76 -4.34
C GLY A 152 -11.45 -16.44 -4.58
N GLY A 153 -10.34 -16.18 -3.90
CA GLY A 153 -9.45 -15.05 -4.11
C GLY A 153 -8.06 -15.45 -4.64
N PHE A 154 -7.15 -14.48 -4.60
CA PHE A 154 -5.76 -14.64 -4.96
C PHE A 154 -4.84 -14.32 -3.78
N LEU A 155 -3.74 -15.07 -3.68
CA LEU A 155 -2.62 -14.74 -2.80
C LEU A 155 -1.40 -14.43 -3.66
N LEU A 156 -0.65 -13.41 -3.27
CA LEU A 156 0.59 -13.00 -3.92
C LEU A 156 1.73 -13.29 -2.95
N ASP A 157 2.69 -14.10 -3.38
CA ASP A 157 3.85 -14.50 -2.58
C ASP A 157 5.14 -14.05 -3.28
N GLU A 158 5.82 -13.06 -2.71
CA GLU A 158 7.05 -12.48 -3.28
C GLU A 158 8.19 -13.51 -3.20
N GLN A 159 8.72 -13.91 -4.36
CA GLN A 159 9.85 -14.83 -4.45
C GLN A 159 11.19 -14.09 -4.65
N LEU A 160 11.15 -12.93 -5.28
CA LEU A 160 12.32 -12.10 -5.55
C LEU A 160 11.93 -10.64 -5.70
N TYR A 161 12.68 -9.74 -5.07
CA TYR A 161 12.60 -8.30 -5.29
C TYR A 161 14.01 -7.68 -5.20
N LEU A 162 14.75 -7.72 -6.30
CA LEU A 162 16.19 -7.36 -6.33
C LEU A 162 16.60 -6.64 -7.61
N THR A 163 17.55 -5.73 -7.48
CA THR A 163 18.26 -5.09 -8.61
C THR A 163 19.41 -5.98 -9.13
N ASP A 164 20.02 -5.59 -10.25
CA ASP A 164 21.17 -6.23 -10.91
C ASP A 164 20.97 -7.73 -11.24
N GLN A 165 19.72 -8.12 -11.47
CA GLN A 165 19.40 -9.50 -11.86
C GLN A 165 19.61 -9.70 -13.35
N LYS A 166 20.53 -10.60 -13.70
CA LYS A 166 20.75 -11.03 -15.09
C LYS A 166 19.72 -12.07 -15.48
N ASN A 167 19.44 -12.20 -16.78
CA ASN A 167 18.46 -13.15 -17.34
C ASN A 167 18.65 -14.58 -16.84
N LYS A 168 19.90 -15.06 -16.73
CA LYS A 168 20.20 -16.38 -16.16
C LYS A 168 19.81 -16.51 -14.68
N ALA A 169 20.02 -15.46 -13.88
CA ALA A 169 19.65 -15.46 -12.47
C ALA A 169 18.13 -15.46 -12.31
N LEU A 170 17.43 -14.63 -13.08
CA LEU A 170 15.96 -14.61 -13.13
C LEU A 170 15.40 -15.97 -13.56
N ALA A 171 15.95 -16.57 -14.62
CA ALA A 171 15.53 -17.89 -15.08
C ALA A 171 15.73 -18.98 -14.00
N ASN A 172 16.82 -18.90 -13.23
CA ASN A 172 17.04 -19.81 -12.10
C ASN A 172 16.04 -19.57 -10.97
N ALA A 173 15.76 -18.31 -10.63
CA ALA A 173 14.78 -17.95 -9.60
C ALA A 173 13.38 -18.50 -9.95
N ILE A 174 12.95 -18.35 -11.20
CA ILE A 174 11.69 -18.92 -11.70
C ILE A 174 11.65 -20.45 -11.55
N ARG A 175 12.76 -21.15 -11.82
CA ARG A 175 12.81 -22.62 -11.67
C ARG A 175 12.66 -23.10 -10.24
N THR A 176 13.05 -22.27 -9.27
CA THR A 176 13.04 -22.61 -7.85
C THR A 176 11.82 -22.02 -7.11
N ALA A 177 11.09 -21.11 -7.74
CA ALA A 177 9.83 -20.55 -7.23
C ALA A 177 8.78 -21.64 -7.00
N GLY A 178 7.84 -21.41 -6.08
CA GLY A 178 6.82 -22.39 -5.69
C GLY A 178 7.35 -23.57 -4.86
N GLY A 179 8.54 -23.46 -4.26
CA GLY A 179 9.09 -24.49 -3.36
C GLY A 179 9.69 -25.72 -4.04
N LEU A 180 10.09 -25.63 -5.31
CA LEU A 180 10.85 -26.70 -5.97
C LEU A 180 12.29 -26.73 -5.43
N THR A 181 12.58 -27.68 -4.54
CA THR A 181 13.95 -27.99 -4.14
C THR A 181 14.76 -28.46 -5.36
N PRO A 182 16.04 -28.05 -5.52
CA PRO A 182 16.90 -28.55 -6.58
C PRO A 182 17.02 -30.08 -6.48
N ALA A 183 16.46 -30.80 -7.46
CA ALA A 183 16.67 -32.24 -7.56
C ALA A 183 18.10 -32.49 -8.07
N ALA A 184 18.80 -33.33 -7.30
CA ALA A 184 20.02 -34.13 -7.52
C ALA A 184 20.97 -33.84 -8.70
N GLN A 185 22.23 -34.25 -8.49
CA GLN A 185 23.47 -34.06 -9.27
C GLN A 185 23.46 -34.48 -10.77
N ASP A 186 22.30 -34.63 -11.37
CA ASP A 186 22.04 -35.26 -12.67
C ASP A 186 21.45 -34.25 -13.67
N GLY A 187 21.12 -33.04 -13.22
CA GLY A 187 20.57 -31.96 -14.06
C GLY A 187 19.11 -32.18 -14.50
N ALA A 188 18.44 -33.22 -13.99
CA ALA A 188 17.04 -33.49 -14.25
C ALA A 188 16.18 -33.01 -13.07
N TYR A 189 15.52 -31.85 -13.25
CA TYR A 189 14.48 -31.38 -12.33
C TYR A 189 13.29 -32.35 -12.40
N ILE A 190 13.08 -33.14 -11.34
CA ILE A 190 11.94 -34.05 -11.22
C ILE A 190 10.80 -33.26 -10.55
N GLY A 191 9.81 -32.88 -11.35
CA GLY A 191 8.70 -32.04 -10.93
C GLY A 191 8.67 -30.73 -11.72
N ARG A 192 8.30 -30.80 -13.01
CA ARG A 192 7.79 -29.60 -13.68
C ARG A 192 6.46 -29.29 -13.02
N THR A 193 6.39 -28.31 -12.13
CA THR A 193 5.19 -27.48 -12.18
C THR A 193 5.25 -26.86 -13.59
N HIS A 194 4.36 -27.27 -14.49
CA HIS A 194 4.16 -26.59 -15.78
C HIS A 194 3.50 -25.22 -15.54
N THR A 195 3.82 -24.57 -14.42
CA THR A 195 3.26 -23.27 -14.05
C THR A 195 3.96 -22.25 -14.92
N LEU A 196 3.19 -21.70 -15.84
CA LEU A 196 3.70 -20.79 -16.85
C LEU A 196 3.97 -19.44 -16.20
N THR A 197 5.14 -18.87 -16.50
CA THR A 197 5.51 -17.53 -16.05
C THR A 197 5.08 -16.50 -17.08
N ILE A 198 4.35 -15.49 -16.63
CA ILE A 198 4.00 -14.31 -17.43
C ILE A 198 4.95 -13.19 -17.05
N ALA A 199 5.66 -12.65 -18.02
CA ALA A 199 6.49 -11.46 -17.83
C ALA A 199 5.81 -10.23 -18.44
N ASP A 200 6.10 -9.04 -17.89
CA ASP A 200 5.73 -7.80 -18.54
C ASP A 200 6.43 -7.69 -19.92
N SER A 201 5.85 -6.91 -20.84
CA SER A 201 6.31 -6.85 -22.23
C SER A 201 7.43 -5.85 -22.50
N SER A 202 7.95 -5.15 -21.49
CA SER A 202 8.89 -4.03 -21.67
C SER A 202 10.29 -4.46 -22.13
N GLU A 203 10.68 -5.71 -21.88
CA GLU A 203 12.01 -6.26 -22.18
C GLU A 203 12.00 -7.44 -23.18
N PRO A 204 11.64 -7.23 -24.47
CA PRO A 204 11.51 -8.31 -25.46
C PRO A 204 12.75 -9.20 -25.63
N LYS A 205 13.95 -8.61 -25.50
CA LYS A 205 15.21 -9.35 -25.61
C LYS A 205 15.40 -10.29 -24.42
N SER A 206 15.14 -9.81 -23.21
CA SER A 206 15.25 -10.59 -21.99
C SER A 206 14.21 -11.71 -21.97
N ILE A 207 12.99 -11.44 -22.43
CA ILE A 207 11.95 -12.47 -22.65
C ILE A 207 12.45 -13.56 -23.60
N ALA A 208 13.01 -13.17 -24.76
CA ALA A 208 13.51 -14.13 -25.74
C ALA A 208 14.65 -15.00 -25.16
N GLU A 209 15.59 -14.39 -24.45
CA GLU A 209 16.70 -15.12 -23.80
C GLU A 209 16.20 -16.03 -22.68
N ILE A 210 15.29 -15.56 -21.82
CA ILE A 210 14.74 -16.36 -20.71
C ILE A 210 13.90 -17.54 -21.24
N ARG A 211 13.23 -17.37 -22.40
CA ARG A 211 12.54 -18.48 -23.08
C ARG A 211 13.46 -19.62 -23.47
N ASP A 212 14.71 -19.35 -23.83
CA ASP A 212 15.69 -20.41 -24.12
C ASP A 212 15.99 -21.30 -22.90
N TYR A 213 15.71 -20.81 -21.68
CA TYR A 213 15.78 -21.60 -20.46
C TYR A 213 14.49 -22.41 -20.18
N GLY A 214 13.42 -22.25 -20.98
CA GLY A 214 12.19 -23.04 -20.89
C GLY A 214 11.31 -22.73 -19.67
N VAL A 215 11.33 -21.48 -19.18
CA VAL A 215 10.65 -21.06 -17.94
C VAL A 215 9.55 -20.01 -18.14
N LEU A 216 9.37 -19.51 -19.36
CA LEU A 216 8.34 -18.54 -19.73
C LEU A 216 7.30 -19.16 -20.65
N ASP A 217 6.08 -18.61 -20.60
CA ASP A 217 4.99 -19.00 -21.49
C ASP A 217 5.30 -18.64 -22.97
N GLU A 218 4.71 -19.40 -23.89
CA GLU A 218 4.63 -18.96 -25.29
C GLU A 218 3.81 -17.66 -25.33
N PRO A 219 4.17 -16.67 -26.17
CA PRO A 219 3.36 -15.46 -26.25
C PRO A 219 1.93 -15.87 -26.64
N PRO A 220 0.88 -15.24 -26.08
CA PRO A 220 -0.46 -15.46 -26.59
C PRO A 220 -0.42 -15.18 -28.09
N HIS A 221 -0.86 -16.16 -28.88
CA HIS A 221 -1.07 -15.95 -30.31
C HIS A 221 -1.94 -14.71 -30.42
N ARG A 222 -1.39 -13.60 -30.96
CA ARG A 222 -2.23 -12.45 -31.31
C ARG A 222 -3.24 -12.97 -32.30
N ASP A 223 -4.49 -13.09 -31.89
CA ASP A 223 -5.58 -13.20 -32.84
C ASP A 223 -5.61 -11.84 -33.58
N PRO A 224 -5.49 -11.78 -34.92
CA PRO A 224 -5.42 -10.52 -35.66
C PRO A 224 -6.72 -9.69 -35.58
N ALA A 225 -7.77 -10.21 -34.96
CA ALA A 225 -9.04 -9.54 -34.79
C ALA A 225 -9.17 -9.00 -33.36
N GLY A 226 -9.11 -7.67 -33.23
CA GLY A 226 -9.38 -6.98 -31.98
C GLY A 226 -10.77 -7.33 -31.44
N VAL A 227 -10.80 -7.94 -30.26
CA VAL A 227 -12.04 -8.18 -29.51
C VAL A 227 -12.46 -6.85 -28.90
N GLN A 228 -13.57 -6.28 -29.38
CA GLN A 228 -14.25 -5.17 -28.70
C GLN A 228 -14.77 -5.66 -27.34
N PRO A 229 -14.68 -4.83 -26.28
CA PRO A 229 -15.27 -5.17 -25.00
C PRO A 229 -16.81 -5.23 -25.13
N PRO A 230 -17.48 -6.13 -24.39
CA PRO A 230 -18.93 -6.28 -24.47
C PRO A 230 -19.65 -5.04 -23.92
N ALA A 231 -20.81 -4.77 -24.51
CA ALA A 231 -21.75 -3.70 -24.14
C ALA A 231 -22.40 -3.91 -22.77
#